data_AF-A0A957THT3-F1
#
_entry.id   AF-A0A957THT3-F1
#
_cell.length_a   1.000
_cell.length_b   1.000
_cell.length_c   1.000
_cell.angle_alpha   90.00
_cell.angle_beta   90.00
_cell.angle_gamma   90.00
#
_symmetry.space_group_name_H-M   'P 1'
#
loop_
_entity.id
_entity.type
_entity.pdbx_description
1 polymer ?
#
loop_
_entity_poly.entity_id
_entity_poly.type
_entity_poly.pdbx_seq_one_letter_code
_entity_poly.pdbx_strand_id
1 'polypeptide(L)'
;PKHYERGPGFNVVYAEALSEQGILRGLAVGHSYLSVGPVLHLQAETAGGDTAMMGDLLPTAAHTDFMVTSNWSAAPTGATLRLIVNAAIYAKAEVAAEGRQEWRVPVHGTHWCTVELRAANGSMLAITNPVFLSRA
;
A
#
# COMPACT_ATOMS: atom_id res chain seq x y z
N PRO A 1 0.84 -3.57 28.39
CA PRO A 1 2.07 -2.79 28.68
C PRO A 1 1.87 -1.32 28.32
N LYS A 2 2.34 -0.34 29.13
CA LYS A 2 2.10 1.10 28.96
C LYS A 2 2.47 1.67 27.58
N HIS A 3 3.32 0.99 26.81
CA HIS A 3 3.70 1.39 25.44
C HIS A 3 2.57 1.24 24.41
N TYR A 4 1.55 0.42 24.67
CA TYR A 4 0.41 0.22 23.75
C TYR A 4 -0.64 1.34 23.85
N GLU A 5 -0.70 2.06 24.97
CA GLU A 5 -1.65 3.17 25.19
C GLU A 5 -1.41 4.37 24.25
N ARG A 6 -0.23 4.45 23.62
CA ARG A 6 0.13 5.51 22.67
C ARG A 6 -0.20 5.19 21.21
N GLY A 7 -0.78 4.01 20.92
CA GLY A 7 -0.97 3.53 19.55
C GLY A 7 0.37 3.36 18.82
N PRO A 8 1.27 2.50 19.31
CA PRO A 8 2.55 2.26 18.64
C PRO A 8 2.30 1.71 17.22
N GLY A 9 3.16 2.10 16.28
CA GLY A 9 3.13 1.53 14.93
C GLY A 9 3.67 0.11 14.92
N PHE A 10 3.01 -0.77 14.17
CA PHE A 10 3.43 -2.13 13.91
C PHE A 10 3.79 -2.31 12.45
N ASN A 11 4.74 -3.20 12.19
CA ASN A 11 4.89 -3.78 10.88
C ASN A 11 3.89 -4.93 10.75
N VAL A 12 2.98 -4.82 9.78
CA VAL A 12 2.02 -5.86 9.44
C VAL A 12 2.54 -6.57 8.20
N VAL A 13 2.83 -7.86 8.35
CA VAL A 13 3.48 -8.68 7.32
C VAL A 13 2.46 -9.63 6.71
N TYR A 14 2.40 -9.63 5.38
CA TYR A 14 1.76 -10.69 4.63
C TYR A 14 2.68 -11.90 4.59
N ALA A 15 2.22 -12.99 5.19
CA ALA A 15 2.96 -14.24 5.30
C ALA A 15 2.07 -15.40 4.84
N GLU A 16 2.63 -16.30 4.03
CA GLU A 16 1.93 -17.51 3.56
C GLU A 16 1.49 -18.42 4.72
N ALA A 17 2.23 -18.38 5.83
CA ALA A 17 1.93 -19.11 7.04
C ALA A 17 2.25 -18.26 8.27
N LEU A 18 1.42 -18.40 9.32
CA LEU A 18 1.65 -17.77 10.62
C LEU A 18 2.72 -18.53 11.40
N SER A 19 3.94 -18.51 10.87
CA SER A 19 5.14 -19.07 11.49
C SER A 19 6.26 -18.04 11.42
N GLU A 20 7.24 -18.14 12.31
CA GLU A 20 8.41 -17.24 12.30
C GLU A 20 9.06 -17.19 10.92
N GLN A 21 9.28 -18.36 10.30
CA GLN A 21 9.89 -18.44 8.97
C GLN A 21 9.02 -17.80 7.89
N GLY A 22 7.68 -17.98 7.95
CA GLY A 22 6.76 -17.36 7.01
C GLY A 22 6.76 -15.83 7.12
N ILE A 23 6.76 -15.33 8.36
CA ILE A 23 6.85 -13.89 8.66
C ILE A 23 8.17 -13.31 8.16
N LEU A 24 9.30 -13.96 8.46
CA LEU A 24 10.62 -13.48 8.02
C LEU A 24 10.74 -13.48 6.49
N ARG A 25 10.16 -14.47 5.79
CA ARG A 25 10.13 -14.48 4.32
C ARG A 25 9.33 -13.32 3.76
N GLY A 26 8.10 -13.12 4.23
CA GLY A 26 7.25 -12.01 3.79
C GLY A 26 7.91 -10.65 4.04
N LEU A 27 8.52 -10.48 5.22
CA LEU A 27 9.26 -9.28 5.55
C LEU A 27 10.49 -9.07 4.63
N ALA A 28 11.25 -10.14 4.34
CA ALA A 28 12.44 -10.07 3.49
C ALA A 28 12.14 -9.65 2.04
N VAL A 29 10.98 -10.01 1.52
CA VAL A 29 10.51 -9.57 0.18
C VAL A 29 9.69 -8.28 0.23
N GLY A 30 9.56 -7.66 1.41
CA GLY A 30 8.87 -6.39 1.57
C GLY A 30 7.34 -6.48 1.50
N HIS A 31 6.73 -7.65 1.68
CA HIS A 31 5.28 -7.85 1.76
C HIS A 31 4.74 -7.34 3.11
N SER A 32 4.81 -6.04 3.31
CA SER A 32 4.57 -5.41 4.61
C SER A 32 4.00 -4.00 4.46
N TYR A 33 3.30 -3.55 5.49
CA TYR A 33 2.95 -2.15 5.68
C TYR A 33 3.12 -1.75 7.15
N LEU A 34 3.29 -0.46 7.40
CA LEU A 34 3.27 0.09 8.76
C LEU A 34 1.87 0.56 9.11
N SER A 35 1.41 0.29 10.33
CA SER A 35 0.09 0.76 10.79
C SER A 35 0.01 0.95 12.30
N VAL A 36 -0.78 1.93 12.73
CA VAL A 36 -1.17 2.15 14.14
C VAL A 36 -2.54 1.53 14.48
N GLY A 37 -3.13 0.76 13.57
CA GLY A 37 -4.43 0.11 13.77
C GLY A 37 -5.14 -0.30 12.47
N PRO A 38 -5.33 0.61 11.49
CA PRO A 38 -6.06 0.28 10.26
C PRO A 38 -5.40 -0.83 9.43
N VAL A 39 -6.21 -1.54 8.68
CA VAL A 39 -5.72 -2.45 7.63
C VAL A 39 -5.59 -1.69 6.33
N LEU A 40 -4.49 -1.91 5.60
CA LEU A 40 -4.26 -1.28 4.31
C LEU A 40 -3.59 -2.26 3.35
N HIS A 41 -4.24 -2.47 2.21
CA HIS A 41 -3.74 -3.30 1.12
C HIS A 41 -3.43 -2.47 -0.12
N LEU A 42 -2.45 -2.92 -0.89
CA LEU A 42 -2.06 -2.34 -2.17
C LEU A 42 -1.74 -3.47 -3.14
N GLN A 43 -2.38 -3.42 -4.29
CA GLN A 43 -2.12 -4.29 -5.43
C GLN A 43 -2.05 -3.46 -6.71
N ALA A 44 -1.25 -3.91 -7.66
CA ALA A 44 -1.17 -3.39 -9.01
C ALA A 44 -1.42 -4.50 -10.03
N GLU A 45 -2.00 -4.15 -11.16
CA GLU A 45 -2.32 -5.08 -12.25
C GLU A 45 -2.13 -4.41 -13.62
N THR A 46 -1.45 -5.08 -14.54
CA THR A 46 -1.32 -4.62 -15.93
C THR A 46 -2.53 -5.02 -16.77
N ALA A 47 -2.74 -4.38 -17.92
CA ALA A 47 -3.79 -4.81 -18.86
C ALA A 47 -3.59 -6.25 -19.39
N GLY A 48 -2.37 -6.80 -19.27
CA GLY A 48 -2.05 -8.18 -19.63
C GLY A 48 -2.37 -9.20 -18.52
N GLY A 49 -2.76 -8.75 -17.34
CA GLY A 49 -3.10 -9.60 -16.18
C GLY A 49 -1.92 -9.90 -15.25
N ASP A 50 -0.75 -9.31 -15.47
CA ASP A 50 0.35 -9.42 -14.50
C ASP A 50 -0.01 -8.65 -13.23
N THR A 51 0.15 -9.27 -12.07
CA THR A 51 -0.18 -8.69 -10.77
C THR A 51 1.04 -8.55 -9.88
N ALA A 52 1.05 -7.51 -9.04
CA ALA A 52 2.06 -7.29 -8.00
C ALA A 52 1.38 -6.72 -6.74
N MET A 53 1.84 -7.10 -5.55
CA MET A 53 1.39 -6.48 -4.30
C MET A 53 2.50 -5.64 -3.67
N MET A 54 2.20 -4.95 -2.56
CA MET A 54 3.22 -4.19 -1.81
C MET A 54 4.50 -5.00 -1.60
N GLY A 55 5.66 -4.44 -1.92
CA GLY A 55 6.97 -5.10 -1.90
C GLY A 55 7.40 -5.70 -3.23
N ASP A 56 6.46 -6.02 -4.12
CA ASP A 56 6.76 -6.66 -5.40
C ASP A 56 7.22 -5.69 -6.48
N LEU A 57 7.76 -6.30 -7.55
CA LEU A 57 8.07 -5.68 -8.82
C LEU A 57 6.99 -6.07 -9.84
N LEU A 58 6.27 -5.07 -10.37
CA LEU A 58 5.32 -5.26 -11.46
C LEU A 58 6.08 -5.25 -12.80
N PRO A 59 6.04 -6.36 -13.56
CA PRO A 59 6.55 -6.36 -14.92
C PRO A 59 5.66 -5.50 -15.81
N THR A 60 6.21 -4.44 -16.40
CA THR A 60 5.45 -3.54 -17.26
C THR A 60 6.08 -3.47 -18.64
N ALA A 61 5.26 -3.67 -19.68
CA ALA A 61 5.63 -3.29 -21.03
C ALA A 61 5.66 -1.76 -21.13
N ALA A 62 6.63 -1.21 -21.86
CA ALA A 62 6.67 0.22 -22.11
C ALA A 62 5.33 0.68 -22.71
N HIS A 63 4.78 1.77 -22.18
CA HIS A 63 3.63 2.52 -22.72
C HIS A 63 2.20 2.05 -22.38
N THR A 64 1.99 1.04 -21.52
CA THR A 64 0.61 0.67 -21.12
C THR A 64 0.36 1.01 -19.66
N ASP A 65 -0.65 1.83 -19.37
CA ASP A 65 -1.07 2.12 -17.99
C ASP A 65 -1.40 0.83 -17.20
N PHE A 66 -1.26 0.91 -15.88
CA PHE A 66 -1.62 -0.17 -14.96
C PHE A 66 -2.69 0.30 -13.97
N MET A 67 -3.44 -0.65 -13.43
CA MET A 67 -4.42 -0.40 -12.39
C MET A 67 -3.77 -0.56 -11.03
N VAL A 68 -4.01 0.39 -10.14
CA VAL A 68 -3.65 0.30 -8.72
C VAL A 68 -4.95 0.16 -7.93
N THR A 69 -5.04 -0.87 -7.10
CA THR A 69 -6.17 -1.10 -6.19
C THR A 69 -5.69 -1.01 -4.75
N SER A 70 -6.41 -0.25 -3.93
CA SER A 70 -6.25 -0.30 -2.47
C SER A 70 -7.55 -0.67 -1.79
N ASN A 71 -7.44 -1.53 -0.78
CA ASN A 71 -8.52 -1.86 0.15
C ASN A 71 -8.10 -1.46 1.55
N TRP A 72 -9.02 -0.96 2.36
CA TRP A 72 -8.75 -0.62 3.75
C TRP A 72 -9.92 -0.97 4.66
N SER A 73 -9.62 -1.06 5.95
CA SER A 73 -10.63 -1.16 7.01
C SER A 73 -10.15 -0.49 8.30
N ALA A 74 -11.09 -0.21 9.19
CA ALA A 74 -10.88 0.48 10.46
C ALA A 74 -10.24 1.88 10.33
N ALA A 75 -10.51 2.60 9.23
CA ALA A 75 -10.13 3.99 9.10
C ALA A 75 -10.98 4.88 10.03
N PRO A 76 -10.38 5.82 10.79
CA PRO A 76 -11.14 6.74 11.62
C PRO A 76 -11.88 7.80 10.77
N THR A 77 -12.92 8.40 11.34
CA THR A 77 -13.66 9.50 10.69
C THR A 77 -12.74 10.64 10.26
N GLY A 78 -12.94 11.14 9.04
CA GLY A 78 -12.13 12.20 8.46
C GLY A 78 -10.74 11.75 7.99
N ALA A 79 -10.47 10.44 7.95
CA ALA A 79 -9.27 9.91 7.34
C ALA A 79 -9.24 10.17 5.83
N THR A 80 -8.02 10.26 5.29
CA THR A 80 -7.77 10.44 3.86
C THR A 80 -6.81 9.39 3.35
N LEU A 81 -7.15 8.80 2.21
CA LEU A 81 -6.31 7.89 1.46
C LEU A 81 -5.50 8.69 0.44
N ARG A 82 -4.21 8.38 0.28
CA ARG A 82 -3.33 9.02 -0.70
C ARG A 82 -2.61 7.96 -1.50
N LEU A 83 -2.72 8.03 -2.81
CA LEU A 83 -1.81 7.34 -3.72
C LEU A 83 -0.61 8.25 -3.97
N ILE A 84 0.58 7.75 -3.65
CA ILE A 84 1.85 8.42 -3.89
C ILE A 84 2.54 7.73 -5.06
N VAL A 85 2.99 8.50 -6.04
CA VAL A 85 3.78 8.03 -7.19
C VAL A 85 5.07 8.85 -7.22
N ASN A 86 6.22 8.18 -7.19
CA ASN A 86 7.54 8.82 -7.19
C ASN A 86 7.66 10.00 -6.20
N ALA A 87 7.22 9.80 -4.96
CA ALA A 87 7.22 10.79 -3.87
C ALA A 87 6.27 11.99 -4.03
N ALA A 88 5.41 12.02 -5.06
CA ALA A 88 4.36 13.02 -5.21
C ALA A 88 2.98 12.44 -4.92
N ILE A 89 2.08 13.23 -4.31
CA ILE A 89 0.68 12.84 -4.17
C ILE A 89 0.07 12.83 -5.57
N TYR A 90 -0.26 11.63 -6.05
CA TYR A 90 -0.90 11.43 -7.35
C TYR A 90 -2.42 11.62 -7.23
N ALA A 91 -3.00 11.03 -6.18
CA ALA A 91 -4.43 11.14 -5.90
C ALA A 91 -4.70 11.13 -4.39
N LYS A 92 -5.81 11.75 -3.99
CA LYS A 92 -6.29 11.78 -2.62
C LYS A 92 -7.80 11.66 -2.58
N ALA A 93 -8.33 10.92 -1.62
CA ALA A 93 -9.76 10.82 -1.34
C ALA A 93 -10.02 10.83 0.17
N GLU A 94 -11.14 11.41 0.59
CA GLU A 94 -11.72 11.11 1.89
C GLU A 94 -12.30 9.69 1.87
N VAL A 95 -12.20 8.98 2.98
CA VAL A 95 -12.62 7.58 3.04
C VAL A 95 -13.54 7.30 4.22
N ALA A 96 -14.46 6.37 4.01
CA ALA A 96 -15.22 5.75 5.09
C ALA A 96 -14.32 4.78 5.89
N ALA A 97 -14.89 4.19 6.95
CA ALA A 97 -14.16 3.26 7.81
C ALA A 97 -13.57 2.06 7.06
N GLU A 98 -14.24 1.62 6.00
CA GLU A 98 -13.79 0.58 5.09
C GLU A 98 -14.09 0.98 3.65
N GLY A 99 -13.35 0.39 2.71
CA GLY A 99 -13.61 0.62 1.30
C GLY A 99 -12.54 0.10 0.37
N ARG A 100 -12.76 0.39 -0.91
CA ARG A 100 -11.91 0.03 -2.04
C ARG A 100 -11.80 1.23 -2.96
N GLN A 101 -10.59 1.49 -3.45
CA GLN A 101 -10.32 2.56 -4.40
C GLN A 101 -9.38 2.05 -5.49
N GLU A 102 -9.68 2.43 -6.72
CA GLU A 102 -8.90 2.09 -7.90
C GLU A 102 -8.38 3.36 -8.58
N TRP A 103 -7.16 3.29 -9.11
CA TRP A 103 -6.57 4.34 -9.92
C TRP A 103 -5.88 3.74 -11.13
N ARG A 104 -6.11 4.35 -12.30
CA ARG A 104 -5.31 4.08 -13.48
C ARG A 104 -4.07 4.97 -13.44
N VAL A 105 -2.89 4.36 -13.45
CA VAL A 105 -1.60 5.07 -13.32
C VAL A 105 -0.78 4.88 -14.60
N PRO A 106 -0.23 5.95 -15.19
CA PRO A 106 0.61 5.82 -16.38
C PRO A 106 1.92 5.12 -16.03
N VAL A 107 2.35 4.18 -16.87
CA VAL A 107 3.69 3.56 -16.72
C VAL A 107 4.80 4.56 -17.04
N HIS A 108 4.57 5.46 -18.01
CA HIS A 108 5.60 6.41 -18.42
C HIS A 108 5.97 7.36 -17.27
N GLY A 109 7.23 7.28 -16.85
CA GLY A 109 7.77 8.07 -15.76
C GLY A 109 7.48 7.51 -14.37
N THR A 110 6.68 6.45 -14.21
CA THR A 110 6.41 5.81 -12.91
C THR A 110 7.51 4.80 -12.58
N HIS A 111 8.07 4.90 -11.37
CA HIS A 111 9.07 3.95 -10.87
C HIS A 111 8.53 3.11 -9.71
N TRP A 112 7.68 3.70 -8.89
CA TRP A 112 7.01 3.02 -7.78
C TRP A 112 5.77 3.78 -7.37
N CYS A 113 4.87 3.08 -6.69
CA CYS A 113 3.74 3.69 -6.00
C CYS A 113 3.54 3.08 -4.61
N THR A 114 3.03 3.88 -3.67
CA THR A 114 2.60 3.42 -2.34
C THR A 114 1.29 4.11 -1.99
N VAL A 115 0.54 3.51 -1.08
CA VAL A 115 -0.67 4.11 -0.51
C VAL A 115 -0.43 4.44 0.96
N GLU A 116 -0.86 5.64 1.33
CA GLU A 116 -0.91 6.13 2.71
C GLU A 116 -2.37 6.30 3.15
N LEU A 117 -2.64 5.96 4.40
CA LEU A 117 -3.84 6.37 5.12
C LEU A 117 -3.43 7.40 6.19
N ARG A 118 -4.06 8.57 6.16
CA ARG A 118 -3.74 9.72 7.02
C ARG A 118 -4.96 10.12 7.83
N ALA A 119 -4.77 10.46 9.10
CA ALA A 119 -5.83 11.02 9.93
C ALA A 119 -6.22 12.43 9.47
N ALA A 120 -7.33 12.97 9.99
CA ALA A 120 -7.81 14.31 9.67
C ALA A 120 -6.77 15.41 9.97
N ASN A 121 -5.93 15.22 11.00
CA ASN A 121 -4.84 16.12 11.37
C ASN A 121 -3.55 15.91 10.56
N GLY A 122 -3.53 14.99 9.59
CA GLY A 122 -2.37 14.66 8.75
C GLY A 122 -1.39 13.64 9.34
N SER A 123 -1.60 13.17 10.57
CA SER A 123 -0.80 12.08 11.15
C SER A 123 -0.89 10.81 10.30
N MET A 124 0.21 10.06 10.19
CA MET A 124 0.23 8.79 9.48
C MET A 124 -0.53 7.72 10.28
N LEU A 125 -1.49 7.05 9.65
CA LEU A 125 -2.22 5.92 10.23
C LEU A 125 -1.72 4.59 9.67
N ALA A 126 -1.48 4.53 8.37
CA ALA A 126 -0.86 3.39 7.72
C ALA A 126 -0.11 3.81 6.44
N ILE A 127 0.94 3.08 6.08
CA ILE A 127 1.67 3.25 4.82
C ILE A 127 2.16 1.88 4.33
N THR A 128 1.87 1.58 3.07
CA THR A 128 2.29 0.31 2.42
C THR A 128 3.76 0.37 1.99
N ASN A 129 4.43 -0.78 1.95
CA ASN A 129 5.64 -0.86 1.14
C ASN A 129 5.28 -0.60 -0.33
N PRO A 130 6.22 -0.07 -1.14
CA PRO A 130 5.90 0.29 -2.51
C PRO A 130 5.65 -0.94 -3.38
N VAL A 131 4.80 -0.80 -4.40
CA VAL A 131 4.92 -1.60 -5.61
C VAL A 131 5.94 -0.91 -6.50
N PHE A 132 6.96 -1.64 -6.95
CA PHE A 132 7.98 -1.15 -7.88
C PHE A 132 7.60 -1.53 -9.31
N LEU A 133 8.06 -0.76 -10.29
CA LEU A 133 7.92 -1.11 -11.70
C LEU A 133 9.27 -1.53 -12.25
N SER A 134 9.35 -2.72 -12.85
CA SER A 134 10.48 -3.05 -13.72
C SER A 134 10.22 -2.51 -15.11
N ARG A 135 11.22 -1.83 -15.66
CA ARG A 135 11.27 -1.56 -17.09
C ARG A 135 11.72 -2.85 -17.77
N ALA A 136 10.88 -3.36 -18.67
CA ALA A 136 11.31 -4.37 -19.64
C ALA A 136 12.36 -3.77 -20.59
#